data_AF-A0AAE6YE34-F1
#
_entry.id   AF-A0AAE6YE34-F1
#
_cell.length_a   1.000
_cell.length_b   1.000
_cell.length_c   1.000
_cell.angle_alpha   90.00
_cell.angle_beta   90.00
_cell.angle_gamma   90.00
#
_symmetry.space_group_name_H-M   'P 1'
#
loop_
_entity.id
_entity.type
_entity.pdbx_description
1 polymer ?
#
loop_
_entity_poly.entity_id
_entity_poly.type
_entity_poly.pdbx_seq_one_letter_code
_entity_poly.pdbx_strand_id
1 'polypeptide(L)'
;MYRGLAPLWTELHAAFPEDALERTRPGHWWDVLTPRSVHRRSYRRVIECRDGLVRISPHLALVADTEGPLEPEVAAFHLRTALRAYAAGEDAPSQAVPVALPNGDGSGGLEDDVRQLTRMSEALAASRM
;
A
#
# COMPACT_ATOMS: atom_id res chain seq x y z
N MET A 1 9.06 11.83 8.36
CA MET A 1 8.03 11.95 7.31
C MET A 1 7.70 10.61 6.63
N TYR A 2 7.61 9.50 7.40
CA TYR A 2 7.25 8.16 6.87
C TYR A 2 6.47 7.30 7.89
N ARG A 3 6.11 7.87 9.06
CA ARG A 3 5.34 7.17 10.10
C ARG A 3 3.87 6.99 9.68
N GLY A 4 3.36 7.85 8.81
CA GLY A 4 1.98 7.81 8.33
C GLY A 4 1.64 6.57 7.51
N LEU A 5 2.61 5.82 6.99
CA LEU A 5 2.39 4.60 6.19
C LEU A 5 2.03 3.35 7.00
N ALA A 6 2.18 3.39 8.33
CA ALA A 6 2.00 2.20 9.15
C ALA A 6 0.61 1.54 9.04
N PRO A 7 -0.52 2.29 9.04
CA PRO A 7 -1.85 1.74 8.81
C PRO A 7 -1.99 0.95 7.50
N LEU A 8 -1.61 1.54 6.37
CA LEU A 8 -1.67 0.88 5.06
C LEU A 8 -0.77 -0.34 4.99
N TRP A 9 0.48 -0.20 5.44
CA TRP A 9 1.44 -1.30 5.46
C TRP A 9 0.94 -2.48 6.30
N THR A 10 0.32 -2.21 7.46
CA THR A 10 -0.18 -3.27 8.34
C THR A 10 -1.27 -4.10 7.67
N GLU A 11 -2.22 -3.46 6.98
CA GLU A 11 -3.31 -4.16 6.28
C GLU A 11 -2.79 -5.00 5.12
N LEU A 12 -1.92 -4.42 4.28
CA LEU A 12 -1.36 -5.12 3.12
C LEU A 12 -0.41 -6.24 3.53
N HIS A 13 0.45 -6.02 4.53
CA HIS A 13 1.38 -7.04 5.02
C HIS A 13 0.66 -8.19 5.74
N ALA A 14 -0.51 -7.94 6.36
CA ALA A 14 -1.34 -9.00 6.93
C ALA A 14 -1.98 -9.89 5.84
N ALA A 15 -2.34 -9.30 4.70
CA ALA A 15 -2.90 -10.04 3.56
C ALA A 15 -1.82 -10.73 2.71
N PHE A 16 -0.65 -10.12 2.56
CA PHE A 16 0.45 -10.56 1.71
C PHE A 16 1.78 -10.60 2.48
N PRO A 17 1.91 -11.47 3.50
CA PRO A 17 3.15 -11.57 4.28
C PRO A 17 4.35 -12.00 3.42
N GLU A 18 4.12 -12.70 2.31
CA GLU A 18 5.13 -13.15 1.35
C GLU A 18 5.78 -12.02 0.53
N ASP A 19 5.15 -10.84 0.45
CA ASP A 19 5.73 -9.65 -0.20
C ASP A 19 6.71 -8.90 0.67
N ALA A 20 6.91 -9.37 1.91
CA ALA A 20 7.95 -8.84 2.76
C ALA A 20 9.31 -9.05 2.07
N LEU A 21 10.02 -7.96 1.81
CA LEU A 21 11.34 -7.95 1.16
C LEU A 21 12.47 -8.58 2.03
N GLU A 22 12.16 -9.49 2.96
CA GLU A 22 13.11 -10.05 3.91
C GLU A 22 13.54 -11.48 3.58
N ARG A 23 14.78 -11.60 3.10
CA ARG A 23 15.70 -12.63 3.61
C ARG A 23 17.17 -12.21 3.51
N THR A 24 17.51 -11.00 3.96
CA THR A 24 18.90 -10.67 4.32
C THR A 24 18.95 -10.51 5.83
N ARG A 25 19.64 -11.43 6.52
CA ARG A 25 19.85 -11.43 7.98
C ARG A 25 20.05 -10.00 8.49
N PRO A 26 19.29 -9.53 9.47
CA PRO A 26 19.53 -8.20 10.03
C PRO A 26 20.94 -8.19 10.63
N GLY A 27 21.81 -7.35 10.05
CA GLY A 27 22.99 -6.88 10.75
C GLY A 27 22.52 -6.27 12.07
N HIS A 28 23.19 -6.69 13.15
CA HIS A 28 23.16 -6.17 14.51
C HIS A 28 22.04 -5.18 14.90
N TRP A 29 21.25 -5.53 15.92
CA TRP A 29 20.09 -4.78 16.40
C TRP A 29 20.32 -3.30 16.76
N TRP A 30 21.55 -2.85 16.92
CA TRP A 30 21.90 -1.43 17.10
C TRP A 30 21.90 -0.60 15.80
N ASP A 31 22.02 -1.22 14.62
CA ASP A 31 21.93 -0.52 13.31
C ASP A 31 20.49 -0.16 12.92
N VAL A 32 19.51 -0.68 13.65
CA VAL A 32 18.07 -0.55 13.40
C VAL A 32 17.53 0.88 13.61
N LEU A 33 18.27 1.72 14.34
CA LEU A 33 17.81 3.05 14.77
C LEU A 33 18.62 4.22 14.19
N THR A 34 19.50 3.98 13.21
CA THR A 34 20.20 5.07 12.53
C THR A 34 19.26 5.79 11.55
N PRO A 35 19.41 7.10 11.32
CA PRO A 35 18.60 7.82 10.33
C PRO A 35 18.61 7.18 8.94
N ARG A 36 19.75 6.57 8.56
CA ARG A 36 19.90 5.83 7.30
C ARG A 36 19.09 4.53 7.28
N SER A 37 19.04 3.77 8.38
CA SER A 37 18.23 2.54 8.44
C SER A 37 16.74 2.83 8.60
N VAL A 38 16.36 3.90 9.29
CA VAL A 38 14.98 4.41 9.31
C VAL A 38 14.54 4.82 7.91
N HIS A 39 15.40 5.51 7.15
CA HIS A 39 15.11 5.87 5.76
C HIS A 39 14.98 4.62 4.87
N ARG A 40 15.87 3.62 5.03
CA ARG A 40 15.76 2.33 4.32
C ARG A 40 14.48 1.57 4.67
N ARG A 41 14.10 1.49 5.94
CA ARG A 41 12.85 0.84 6.40
C ARG A 41 11.62 1.57 5.86
N SER A 42 11.67 2.89 5.83
CA SER A 42 10.61 3.71 5.28
C SER A 42 10.43 3.47 3.79
N TYR A 43 11.53 3.45 3.03
CA TYR A 43 11.52 3.15 1.61
C TYR A 43 11.05 1.72 1.32
N ARG A 44 11.46 0.75 2.14
CA ARG A 44 11.00 -0.63 2.04
C ARG A 44 9.47 -0.73 2.21
N ARG A 45 8.90 -0.03 3.19
CA ARG A 45 7.44 0.01 3.38
C ARG A 45 6.71 0.61 2.18
N VAL A 46 7.30 1.60 1.50
CA VAL A 46 6.74 2.17 0.27
C VAL A 46 6.64 1.12 -0.83
N ILE A 47 7.74 0.36 -1.04
CA ILE A 47 7.76 -0.73 -2.03
C ILE A 47 6.74 -1.82 -1.67
N GLU A 48 6.76 -2.29 -0.42
CA GLU A 48 5.84 -3.35 0.02
C GLU A 48 4.36 -2.90 -0.08
N CYS A 49 4.05 -1.64 0.23
CA CYS A 49 2.71 -1.11 -0.01
C CYS A 49 2.34 -1.09 -1.50
N ARG A 50 3.28 -0.71 -2.38
CA ARG A 50 3.04 -0.71 -3.83
C ARG A 50 2.80 -2.12 -4.35
N ASP A 51 3.62 -3.09 -3.95
CA ASP A 51 3.50 -4.47 -4.37
C ASP A 51 2.17 -5.08 -3.89
N GLY A 52 1.80 -4.84 -2.63
CA GLY A 52 0.50 -5.27 -2.10
C GLY A 52 -0.69 -4.63 -2.82
N LEU A 53 -0.60 -3.34 -3.21
CA LEU A 53 -1.64 -2.66 -4.01
C LEU A 53 -1.76 -3.24 -5.42
N VAL A 54 -0.63 -3.62 -6.04
CA VAL A 54 -0.64 -4.31 -7.34
C VAL A 54 -1.30 -5.68 -7.20
N ARG A 55 -1.02 -6.42 -6.12
CA ARG A 55 -1.59 -7.76 -5.91
C ARG A 55 -3.10 -7.73 -5.65
N ILE A 56 -3.59 -6.78 -4.86
CA ILE A 56 -5.02 -6.64 -4.56
C ILE A 56 -5.80 -5.92 -5.66
N SER A 57 -5.12 -5.43 -6.71
CA SER A 57 -5.74 -4.65 -7.78
C SER A 57 -6.91 -5.34 -8.51
N PRO A 58 -6.90 -6.66 -8.74
CA PRO A 58 -8.05 -7.34 -9.34
C PRO A 58 -9.32 -7.27 -8.49
N HIS A 59 -9.19 -7.33 -7.17
CA HIS A 59 -10.32 -7.18 -6.25
C HIS A 59 -10.73 -5.72 -6.11
N LEU A 60 -9.78 -4.79 -6.16
CA LEU A 60 -10.09 -3.35 -6.20
C LEU A 60 -10.91 -2.98 -7.43
N ALA A 61 -10.64 -3.59 -8.59
CA ALA A 61 -11.40 -3.39 -9.82
C ALA A 61 -12.89 -3.75 -9.70
N LEU A 62 -13.21 -4.77 -8.89
CA LEU A 62 -14.60 -5.18 -8.65
C LEU A 62 -15.37 -4.20 -7.77
N VAL A 63 -14.67 -3.46 -6.91
CA VAL A 63 -15.27 -2.54 -5.95
C VAL A 63 -15.27 -1.11 -6.48
N ALA A 64 -14.23 -0.72 -7.21
CA ALA A 64 -14.09 0.60 -7.79
C ALA A 64 -14.77 0.65 -9.16
N ASP A 65 -16.05 1.01 -9.19
CA ASP A 65 -16.83 1.26 -10.42
C ASP A 65 -16.46 2.62 -11.06
N THR A 66 -15.16 2.97 -11.13
CA THR A 66 -14.75 4.29 -11.62
C THR A 66 -13.36 4.25 -12.27
N GLU A 67 -13.29 4.69 -13.54
CA GLU A 67 -12.04 4.86 -14.30
C GLU A 67 -11.29 6.17 -13.97
N GLY A 68 -11.39 6.66 -12.73
CA GLY A 68 -10.88 7.98 -12.33
C GLY A 68 -10.12 7.98 -10.99
N PRO A 69 -9.36 9.05 -10.69
CA PRO A 69 -8.71 9.20 -9.40
C PRO A 69 -9.75 9.16 -8.27
N LEU A 70 -9.53 8.26 -7.31
CA LEU A 70 -10.39 8.14 -6.13
C LEU A 70 -9.90 9.12 -5.06
N GLU A 71 -10.85 9.78 -4.39
CA GLU A 71 -10.56 10.48 -3.13
C GLU A 71 -9.98 9.48 -2.12
N PRO A 72 -9.01 9.88 -1.27
CA PRO A 72 -8.31 8.98 -0.36
C PRO A 72 -9.22 8.11 0.52
N GLU A 73 -10.35 8.66 0.96
CA GLU A 73 -11.35 7.98 1.78
C GLU A 73 -12.08 6.88 1.00
N VAL A 74 -12.42 7.16 -0.25
CA VAL A 74 -13.05 6.18 -1.16
C VAL A 74 -12.06 5.08 -1.48
N ALA A 75 -10.80 5.42 -1.77
CA ALA A 75 -9.73 4.47 -2.00
C ALA A 75 -9.48 3.57 -0.77
N ALA A 76 -9.49 4.15 0.44
CA ALA A 76 -9.34 3.41 1.69
C ALA A 76 -10.52 2.43 1.93
N PHE A 77 -11.75 2.87 1.66
CA PHE A 77 -12.94 2.02 1.75
C PHE A 77 -12.87 0.87 0.74
N HIS A 78 -12.56 1.14 -0.53
CA HIS A 78 -12.42 0.12 -1.56
C HIS A 78 -11.32 -0.88 -1.22
N LEU A 79 -10.17 -0.43 -0.70
CA LEU A 79 -9.10 -1.33 -0.29
C LEU A 79 -9.55 -2.31 0.80
N ARG A 80 -10.29 -1.84 1.81
CA ARG A 80 -10.81 -2.75 2.85
C ARG A 80 -11.79 -3.76 2.30
N THR A 81 -12.69 -3.34 1.44
CA THR A 81 -13.67 -4.23 0.81
C THR A 81 -12.95 -5.28 -0.04
N ALA A 82 -11.96 -4.86 -0.82
CA ALA A 82 -11.14 -5.75 -1.63
C ALA A 82 -10.34 -6.76 -0.77
N LEU A 83 -9.70 -6.30 0.32
CA LEU A 83 -8.97 -7.18 1.25
C LEU A 83 -9.89 -8.21 1.93
N ARG A 84 -11.14 -7.83 2.25
CA ARG A 84 -12.14 -8.76 2.80
C ARG A 84 -12.56 -9.81 1.77
N ALA A 85 -12.82 -9.41 0.53
CA ALA A 85 -13.15 -10.32 -0.56
C ALA A 85 -12.00 -11.30 -0.84
N TYR A 86 -10.77 -10.80 -0.87
CA TYR A 86 -9.57 -11.63 -1.00
C TYR A 86 -9.44 -12.64 0.15
N ALA A 87 -9.60 -12.20 1.40
CA ALA A 87 -9.54 -13.09 2.56
C ALA A 87 -10.66 -14.13 2.60
N ALA A 88 -11.82 -13.84 1.99
CA ALA A 88 -12.92 -14.77 1.83
C ALA A 88 -12.72 -15.77 0.67
N GLY A 89 -11.66 -15.61 -0.14
CA GLY A 89 -11.38 -16.45 -1.29
C GLY A 89 -12.35 -16.22 -2.45
N GLU A 90 -12.95 -15.02 -2.55
CA GLU A 90 -13.80 -14.66 -3.67
C GLU A 90 -13.00 -14.60 -4.98
N ASP A 91 -13.57 -15.08 -6.08
CA ASP A 91 -12.91 -15.01 -7.37
C ASP A 91 -12.86 -13.56 -7.87
N ALA A 92 -11.67 -13.10 -8.25
CA ALA A 92 -11.47 -11.83 -8.95
C ALA A 92 -11.14 -12.08 -10.43
N PRO A 93 -11.50 -11.15 -11.34
CA PRO A 93 -11.08 -11.21 -12.73
C PRO A 93 -9.55 -11.33 -12.80
N SER A 94 -9.01 -12.12 -13.73
CA SER A 94 -7.55 -12.29 -13.87
C SER A 94 -6.82 -11.02 -14.35
N GLN A 95 -7.56 -9.96 -14.70
CA GLN A 95 -7.00 -8.72 -15.21
C GLN A 95 -6.74 -7.75 -14.07
N ALA A 96 -5.46 -7.54 -13.77
CA ALA A 96 -5.03 -6.43 -12.93
C ALA A 96 -5.49 -5.11 -13.56
N VAL A 97 -6.40 -4.39 -12.90
CA VAL A 97 -6.69 -3.01 -13.26
C VAL A 97 -5.64 -2.14 -12.59
N PRO A 98 -5.05 -1.16 -13.28
CA PRO A 98 -4.24 -0.16 -12.62
C PRO A 98 -5.11 0.52 -11.56
N VAL A 99 -4.84 0.26 -10.28
CA VAL A 99 -5.35 1.13 -9.22
C VAL A 99 -4.77 2.48 -9.57
N ALA A 100 -5.61 3.43 -9.96
CA ALA A 100 -5.20 4.78 -10.25
C ALA A 100 -4.73 5.45 -8.94
N LEU A 101 -3.56 5.04 -8.45
CA LEU A 101 -2.66 5.94 -7.77
C LEU A 101 -2.39 7.04 -8.80
N PRO A 102 -2.71 8.32 -8.49
CA PRO A 102 -2.68 9.37 -9.48
C PRO A 102 -1.36 9.32 -10.26
N ASN A 103 -1.46 8.97 -11.54
CA ASN A 103 -0.34 9.01 -12.46
C ASN A 103 0.12 10.46 -12.55
N GLY A 104 1.16 10.82 -11.81
CA GLY A 104 1.98 11.98 -12.17
C GLY A 104 2.70 11.61 -13.45
N ASP A 105 2.13 12.00 -14.60
CA ASP A 105 2.70 12.27 -15.94
C ASP A 105 4.06 11.65 -16.39
N GLY A 106 4.56 10.59 -15.76
CA GLY A 106 5.93 10.12 -15.91
C GLY A 106 7.01 11.02 -15.28
N SER A 107 6.64 12.18 -14.70
CA SER A 107 7.53 13.09 -13.97
C SER A 107 7.39 12.94 -12.44
N GLY A 108 6.36 12.22 -11.97
CA GLY A 108 6.08 11.97 -10.56
C GLY A 108 7.12 11.06 -9.92
N GLY A 109 8.08 11.65 -9.20
CA GLY A 109 9.13 10.91 -8.51
C GLY A 109 8.60 10.15 -7.28
N LEU A 110 9.48 9.36 -6.66
CA LEU A 110 9.24 8.64 -5.40
C LEU A 110 8.53 9.45 -4.30
N GLU A 111 8.78 10.75 -4.22
CA GLU A 111 8.16 11.63 -3.22
C GLU A 111 6.65 11.81 -3.44
N ASP A 112 6.21 11.79 -4.71
CA ASP A 112 4.79 11.83 -5.06
C ASP A 112 4.09 10.53 -4.66
N ASP A 113 4.71 9.38 -4.96
CA ASP A 113 4.23 8.08 -4.52
C ASP A 113 4.12 8.02 -2.99
N VAL A 114 5.16 8.45 -2.28
CA VAL A 114 5.18 8.49 -0.81
C VAL A 114 4.03 9.35 -0.27
N ARG A 115 3.80 10.52 -0.87
CA ARG A 115 2.72 11.42 -0.45
C ARG A 115 1.35 10.79 -0.67
N GLN A 116 1.13 10.17 -1.82
CA GLN A 116 -0.15 9.51 -2.14
C GLN A 116 -0.42 8.33 -1.20
N LEU A 117 0.55 7.45 -1.03
CA LEU A 117 0.44 6.30 -0.11
C LEU A 117 0.22 6.77 1.34
N THR A 118 0.84 7.88 1.74
CA THR A 118 0.63 8.46 3.08
C THR A 118 -0.81 8.96 3.23
N ARG A 119 -1.36 9.70 2.26
CA ARG A 119 -2.76 10.16 2.30
C ARG A 119 -3.75 9.00 2.38
N MET A 120 -3.54 7.95 1.59
CA MET A 120 -4.38 6.75 1.64
C MET A 120 -4.28 6.06 3.00
N SER A 121 -3.07 5.97 3.56
CA SER A 121 -2.83 5.40 4.88
C SER A 121 -3.48 6.21 6.01
N GLU A 122 -3.48 7.54 5.90
CA GLU A 122 -4.17 8.44 6.84
C GLU A 122 -5.70 8.26 6.76
N ALA A 123 -6.28 8.18 5.55
CA ALA A 123 -7.69 7.89 5.36
C ALA A 123 -8.10 6.50 5.89
N LEU A 124 -7.22 5.50 5.74
CA LEU A 124 -7.40 4.19 6.38
C LEU A 124 -7.40 4.30 7.91
N ALA A 125 -6.50 5.09 8.50
CA ALA A 125 -6.49 5.28 9.94
C ALA A 125 -7.76 5.99 10.44
N ALA A 126 -8.18 7.05 9.76
CA ALA A 126 -9.36 7.83 10.11
C ALA A 126 -10.66 7.02 10.03
N SER A 127 -10.78 6.10 9.06
CA SER A 127 -11.94 5.21 8.91
C SER A 127 -11.97 4.02 9.89
N ARG A 128 -11.02 3.90 10.83
CA ARG A 128 -11.10 2.93 11.94
C ARG A 128 -11.75 3.49 13.20
N MET A 129 -11.92 4.81 13.27
CA MET A 129 -12.59 5.52 14.37
C MET A 129 -14.09 5.64 14.08
#